data_AF-A0A7H8QYH0-F1
#
_entry.id   AF-A0A7H8QYH0-F1
#
_cell.length_a   1.000
_cell.length_b   1.000
_cell.length_c   1.000
_cell.angle_alpha   90.00
_cell.angle_beta   90.00
_cell.angle_gamma   90.00
#
_symmetry.space_group_name_H-M   'P 1'
#
loop_
_entity.id
_entity.type
_entity.pdbx_description
1 polymer ?
#
loop_
_entity_poly.entity_id
_entity_poly.type
_entity_poly.pdbx_seq_one_letter_code
_entity_poly.pdbx_strand_id
1 'polypeptide(L)'
;MASSPAFQLLKTDLLRIDLGTLSNDERIDISYRRACAISRACDFKVTDILSFTLTLITIQYNLAAGALAPFAEADEAKKTLLGRILKFDVSLLPRRAGSKPLDHLITIFSHMKLPASTVLGSIQRPPNEREGFFTAIHRVNVGTLAAALILVTAMKRAVYVAGTYSYRRFIADPQGKDMAIILLRTQNRPILHALAQTAVFEAYAQDSIQRFCDESLIPSVRNGAAVTFKALLAKTSQQCFSSLSNRCGAMGLYEINHIIEAELELRGAAIAEGDTLALSISMCMANLLIF
;
A
#
# COMPACT_ATOMS: atom_id res chain seq x y z
N MET A 1 31.66 -10.71 -4.03
CA MET A 1 30.23 -10.35 -4.16
C MET A 1 29.54 -10.75 -2.86
N ALA A 2 29.20 -9.80 -2.00
CA ALA A 2 28.56 -10.10 -0.72
C ALA A 2 27.11 -10.57 -0.96
N SER A 3 26.76 -11.77 -0.48
CA SER A 3 25.39 -12.28 -0.57
C SER A 3 24.46 -11.40 0.27
N SER A 4 23.40 -10.86 -0.33
CA SER A 4 22.37 -10.10 0.41
C SER A 4 21.82 -10.93 1.59
N PRO A 5 21.62 -10.35 2.78
CA PRO A 5 21.06 -11.04 3.95
C PRO A 5 19.73 -11.75 3.67
N ALA A 6 18.90 -11.17 2.79
CA ALA A 6 17.63 -11.76 2.34
C ALA A 6 17.82 -13.08 1.57
N PHE A 7 18.95 -13.22 0.85
CA PHE A 7 19.27 -14.43 0.09
C PHE A 7 19.71 -15.59 0.98
N GLN A 8 20.25 -15.31 2.17
CA GLN A 8 20.56 -16.35 3.15
C GLN A 8 19.30 -16.84 3.86
N LEU A 9 18.28 -15.97 4.03
CA LEU A 9 16.99 -16.35 4.63
C LEU A 9 16.27 -17.45 3.85
N LEU A 10 16.30 -17.39 2.51
CA LEU A 10 15.68 -18.39 1.62
C LEU A 10 16.29 -19.80 1.75
N LYS A 11 17.48 -19.90 2.37
CA LYS A 11 18.15 -21.18 2.64
C LYS A 11 17.83 -21.73 4.03
N THR A 12 17.15 -20.97 4.89
CA THR A 12 16.77 -21.41 6.24
C THR A 12 15.59 -22.37 6.20
N ASP A 13 15.57 -23.30 7.14
CA ASP A 13 14.49 -24.30 7.25
C ASP A 13 13.13 -23.63 7.52
N LEU A 14 13.12 -22.46 8.17
CA LEU A 14 11.92 -21.69 8.46
C LEU A 14 11.10 -21.33 7.21
N LEU A 15 11.75 -20.98 6.10
CA LEU A 15 11.07 -20.66 4.83
C LEU A 15 10.80 -21.88 3.95
N ARG A 16 11.29 -23.06 4.36
CA ARG A 16 11.12 -24.34 3.65
C ARG A 16 10.03 -25.23 4.23
N ILE A 17 9.51 -24.89 5.42
CA ILE A 17 8.38 -25.62 6.01
C ILE A 17 7.16 -25.56 5.08
N ASP A 18 6.67 -26.74 4.69
CA ASP A 18 5.43 -26.89 3.94
C ASP A 18 4.23 -26.61 4.86
N LEU A 19 3.39 -25.65 4.47
CA LEU A 19 2.22 -25.23 5.25
C LEU A 19 1.03 -26.18 5.05
N GLY A 20 1.07 -27.06 4.04
CA GLY A 20 -0.03 -27.95 3.67
C GLY A 20 -0.40 -28.96 4.75
N THR A 21 0.56 -29.35 5.59
CA THR A 21 0.42 -30.39 6.62
C THR A 21 0.11 -29.84 8.02
N LEU A 22 0.06 -28.52 8.17
CA LEU A 22 -0.05 -27.85 9.47
C LEU A 22 -1.46 -27.35 9.77
N SER A 23 -1.80 -27.31 11.06
CA SER A 23 -3.01 -26.67 11.57
C SER A 23 -3.01 -25.16 11.38
N ASN A 24 -4.17 -24.51 11.51
CA ASN A 24 -4.28 -23.06 11.33
C ASN A 24 -3.42 -22.27 12.34
N ASP A 25 -3.33 -22.72 13.59
CA ASP A 25 -2.55 -22.04 14.62
C ASP A 25 -1.04 -22.15 14.33
N GLU A 26 -0.58 -23.31 13.87
CA GLU A 26 0.80 -23.53 13.43
C GLU A 26 1.16 -22.70 12.20
N ARG A 27 0.21 -22.54 11.26
CA ARG A 27 0.39 -21.67 10.07
C ARG A 27 0.53 -20.21 10.47
N ILE A 28 -0.27 -19.74 11.43
CA ILE A 28 -0.19 -18.36 11.94
C ILE A 28 1.16 -18.14 12.62
N ASP A 29 1.56 -19.05 13.49
CA ASP A 29 2.83 -18.94 14.21
C ASP A 29 4.06 -19.00 13.28
N ILE A 30 4.06 -19.87 12.28
CA ILE A 30 5.13 -19.91 11.27
C ILE A 30 5.13 -18.66 10.40
N SER A 31 3.96 -18.15 10.01
CA SER A 31 3.86 -16.91 9.23
C SER A 31 4.40 -15.71 10.03
N TYR A 32 4.11 -15.65 11.32
CA TYR A 32 4.65 -14.64 12.24
C TYR A 32 6.18 -14.76 12.35
N ARG A 33 6.71 -15.97 12.60
CA ARG A 33 8.16 -16.21 12.67
C ARG A 33 8.87 -15.84 11.37
N ARG A 34 8.28 -16.14 10.20
CA ARG A 34 8.79 -15.74 8.87
C ARG A 34 8.80 -14.22 8.71
N ALA A 35 7.71 -13.55 9.07
CA ALA A 35 7.63 -12.10 9.02
C ALA A 35 8.68 -11.42 9.90
N CYS A 36 8.90 -11.92 11.12
CA CYS A 36 9.98 -11.44 12.01
C CYS A 36 11.37 -11.67 11.41
N ALA A 37 11.63 -12.83 10.80
CA ALA A 37 12.92 -13.13 10.19
C ALA A 37 13.19 -12.23 8.97
N ILE A 38 12.18 -11.98 8.14
CA ILE A 38 12.26 -11.06 7.00
C ILE A 38 12.49 -9.64 7.48
N SER A 39 11.76 -9.20 8.50
CA SER A 39 11.92 -7.88 9.10
C SER A 39 13.34 -7.65 9.63
N ARG A 40 13.93 -8.63 10.31
CA ARG A 40 15.32 -8.55 10.78
C ARG A 40 16.33 -8.55 9.63
N ALA A 41 16.11 -9.35 8.59
CA ALA A 41 17.03 -9.44 7.46
C ALA A 41 16.97 -8.23 6.52
N CYS A 42 15.86 -7.51 6.53
CA CYS A 42 15.65 -6.26 5.78
C CYS A 42 15.90 -5.00 6.64
N ASP A 43 16.35 -5.15 7.89
CA ASP A 43 16.55 -4.05 8.86
C ASP A 43 15.31 -3.15 9.05
N PHE A 44 14.11 -3.74 9.02
CA PHE A 44 12.87 -3.01 9.31
C PHE A 44 12.85 -2.59 10.78
N LYS A 45 12.85 -1.27 11.02
CA LYS A 45 12.75 -0.70 12.37
C LYS A 45 11.30 -0.73 12.83
N VAL A 46 11.10 -0.77 14.14
CA VAL A 46 9.77 -0.65 14.77
C VAL A 46 9.07 0.65 14.35
N THR A 47 9.80 1.71 14.02
CA THR A 47 9.27 2.95 13.42
C THR A 47 8.70 2.77 12.01
N ASP A 48 9.23 1.82 11.24
CA ASP A 48 8.78 1.50 9.88
C ASP A 48 7.48 0.69 9.90
N ILE A 49 7.29 -0.12 10.95
CA ILE A 49 6.09 -0.92 11.21
C ILE A 49 5.00 -0.10 11.91
N LEU A 50 5.36 0.80 12.83
CA LEU A 50 4.42 1.67 13.55
C LEU A 50 3.81 2.77 12.67
N SER A 51 4.48 3.19 11.61
CA SER A 51 4.02 4.30 10.75
C SER A 51 2.87 3.93 9.81
N PHE A 52 2.63 2.64 9.53
CA PHE A 52 1.75 2.27 8.41
C PHE A 52 0.39 1.66 8.78
N THR A 53 0.24 1.02 9.95
CA THR A 53 -0.98 0.21 10.18
C THR A 53 -1.68 0.49 11.51
N LEU A 54 -0.94 0.86 12.55
CA LEU A 54 -1.52 1.10 13.89
C LEU A 54 -2.13 2.50 14.05
N THR A 55 -1.55 3.53 13.42
CA THR A 55 -1.96 4.93 13.57
C THR A 55 -3.32 5.23 12.93
N LEU A 56 -3.64 4.59 11.79
CA LEU A 56 -4.93 4.80 11.11
C LEU A 56 -6.10 4.14 11.84
N ILE A 57 -5.89 2.97 12.45
CA ILE A 57 -6.91 2.22 13.18
C ILE A 57 -7.25 2.91 14.52
N THR A 58 -6.25 3.39 15.26
CA THR A 58 -6.47 4.06 16.56
C THR A 58 -7.13 5.44 16.41
N ILE A 59 -6.82 6.20 15.36
CA ILE A 59 -7.46 7.51 15.11
C ILE A 59 -8.95 7.32 14.81
N GLN A 60 -9.32 6.34 13.99
CA GLN A 60 -10.72 6.12 13.64
C GLN A 60 -11.54 5.61 14.81
N TYR A 61 -11.01 4.70 15.65
CA TYR A 61 -11.72 4.24 16.85
C TYR A 61 -11.83 5.30 17.94
N ASN A 62 -10.84 6.19 18.10
CA ASN A 62 -10.89 7.23 19.14
C ASN A 62 -11.85 8.37 18.78
N LEU A 63 -11.94 8.73 17.50
CA LEU A 63 -12.99 9.64 16.99
C LEU A 63 -14.38 9.01 17.13
N ALA A 64 -14.47 7.70 16.90
CA ALA A 64 -15.67 6.88 16.97
C ALA A 64 -16.23 6.64 18.39
N ALA A 65 -15.33 6.43 19.34
CA ALA A 65 -15.66 6.20 20.73
C ALA A 65 -16.00 7.50 21.43
N GLY A 66 -15.13 8.49 21.21
CA GLY A 66 -15.24 9.79 21.79
C GLY A 66 -16.62 10.36 21.53
N ALA A 67 -16.99 10.46 20.26
CA ALA A 67 -18.21 11.17 19.92
C ALA A 67 -19.45 10.40 20.38
N LEU A 68 -19.51 9.09 20.60
CA LEU A 68 -20.76 8.47 21.06
C LEU A 68 -21.02 8.65 22.57
N ALA A 69 -20.00 9.02 23.35
CA ALA A 69 -19.93 8.89 24.81
C ALA A 69 -20.99 9.67 25.63
N PRO A 70 -21.20 10.98 25.42
CA PRO A 70 -22.03 11.86 26.22
C PRO A 70 -23.49 12.00 25.73
N PHE A 71 -23.93 11.17 24.77
CA PHE A 71 -25.36 10.98 24.49
C PHE A 71 -25.88 9.58 24.84
N ALA A 72 -25.00 8.64 25.20
CA ALA A 72 -25.37 7.24 25.40
C ALA A 72 -26.21 6.97 26.66
N GLU A 73 -26.18 7.81 27.69
CA GLU A 73 -26.95 7.56 28.92
C GLU A 73 -28.46 7.70 28.75
N ALA A 74 -28.91 8.50 27.79
CA ALA A 74 -30.31 8.87 27.62
C ALA A 74 -31.04 8.10 26.48
N ASP A 75 -30.34 7.30 25.67
CA ASP A 75 -30.87 6.59 24.50
C ASP A 75 -30.26 5.17 24.38
N GLU A 76 -31.09 4.14 24.54
CA GLU A 76 -30.60 2.75 24.63
C GLU A 76 -30.03 2.15 23.33
N ALA A 77 -30.45 2.62 22.15
CA ALA A 77 -29.85 2.13 20.90
C ALA A 77 -28.44 2.71 20.70
N LYS A 78 -28.18 3.92 21.21
CA LYS A 78 -26.88 4.59 21.18
C LYS A 78 -25.99 4.20 22.34
N LYS A 79 -26.57 3.85 23.49
CA LYS A 79 -25.87 3.11 24.54
C LYS A 79 -25.47 1.73 24.07
N THR A 80 -26.32 1.10 23.26
CA THR A 80 -25.99 -0.15 22.57
C THR A 80 -24.95 0.10 21.50
N LEU A 81 -25.00 1.14 20.65
CA LEU A 81 -24.03 1.43 19.57
C LEU A 81 -22.68 2.02 20.05
N LEU A 82 -22.67 2.86 21.07
CA LEU A 82 -21.50 3.31 21.82
C LEU A 82 -20.95 2.15 22.61
N GLY A 83 -21.81 1.42 23.32
CA GLY A 83 -21.47 0.19 23.97
C GLY A 83 -20.80 -0.68 22.94
N ARG A 84 -21.39 -0.84 21.76
CA ARG A 84 -20.83 -1.47 20.60
C ARG A 84 -19.51 -0.85 20.17
N ILE A 85 -19.30 0.43 19.91
CA ILE A 85 -18.03 1.02 19.42
C ILE A 85 -16.93 1.13 20.48
N LEU A 86 -17.27 1.38 21.75
CA LEU A 86 -16.42 1.18 22.92
C LEU A 86 -16.20 -0.31 23.23
N LYS A 87 -17.08 -1.19 22.77
CA LYS A 87 -16.92 -2.67 22.67
C LYS A 87 -16.49 -3.08 21.24
N PHE A 88 -16.14 -2.13 20.36
CA PHE A 88 -15.84 -2.30 18.93
C PHE A 88 -16.88 -3.05 18.03
N ASP A 89 -18.12 -2.56 17.84
CA ASP A 89 -19.15 -3.21 17.03
C ASP A 89 -19.60 -2.35 15.84
N VAL A 90 -19.60 -3.02 14.71
CA VAL A 90 -18.68 -2.73 13.61
C VAL A 90 -19.17 -3.65 12.51
N SER A 91 -19.55 -3.10 11.36
CA SER A 91 -20.05 -3.94 10.26
C SER A 91 -18.93 -4.21 9.27
N LEU A 92 -18.55 -5.48 9.15
CA LEU A 92 -17.54 -5.93 8.19
C LEU A 92 -18.06 -5.75 6.77
N LEU A 93 -17.30 -5.00 5.96
CA LEU A 93 -17.54 -4.93 4.53
C LEU A 93 -17.09 -6.22 3.85
N PRO A 94 -17.72 -6.60 2.73
CA PRO A 94 -17.22 -7.68 1.90
C PRO A 94 -15.74 -7.50 1.59
N ARG A 95 -14.99 -8.61 1.59
CA ARG A 95 -13.56 -8.58 1.30
C ARG A 95 -13.31 -7.93 -0.05
N ARG A 96 -12.37 -6.98 -0.09
CA ARG A 96 -11.88 -6.42 -1.35
C ARG A 96 -11.00 -7.45 -2.05
N ALA A 97 -11.23 -7.66 -3.33
CA ALA A 97 -10.38 -8.53 -4.14
C ALA A 97 -8.90 -8.07 -4.06
N GLY A 98 -7.98 -9.01 -3.88
CA GLY A 98 -6.54 -8.73 -3.82
C GLY A 98 -6.02 -8.02 -2.57
N SER A 99 -6.86 -7.71 -1.58
CA SER A 99 -6.42 -7.06 -0.33
C SER A 99 -6.31 -8.11 0.79
N LYS A 100 -5.10 -8.40 1.29
CA LYS A 100 -4.87 -9.33 2.41
C LYS A 100 -4.33 -8.63 3.67
N PRO A 101 -4.72 -9.06 4.88
CA PRO A 101 -6.08 -9.20 5.38
C PRO A 101 -6.43 -7.92 6.16
N LEU A 102 -6.77 -6.83 5.47
CA LEU A 102 -7.33 -5.65 6.13
C LEU A 102 -8.85 -5.70 6.03
N ASP A 103 -9.49 -5.91 7.17
CA ASP A 103 -10.93 -5.80 7.29
C ASP A 103 -11.33 -4.34 7.11
N HIS A 104 -12.17 -4.10 6.09
CA HIS A 104 -12.76 -2.80 5.87
C HIS A 104 -14.08 -2.78 6.60
N LEU A 105 -14.31 -1.73 7.37
CA LEU A 105 -15.42 -1.66 8.30
C LEU A 105 -16.20 -0.38 8.03
N ILE A 106 -17.52 -0.47 8.18
CA ILE A 106 -18.34 0.73 8.35
C ILE A 106 -18.56 0.92 9.84
N THR A 107 -18.23 2.12 10.31
CA THR A 107 -18.55 2.58 11.66
C THR A 107 -19.64 3.65 11.55
N ILE A 108 -20.70 3.51 12.35
CA ILE A 108 -21.85 4.43 12.33
C ILE A 108 -21.91 5.18 13.65
N PHE A 109 -22.12 6.49 13.56
CA PHE A 109 -22.21 7.40 14.69
C PHE A 109 -23.60 7.99 14.78
N SER A 110 -24.41 7.50 15.70
CA SER A 110 -25.78 7.98 15.89
C SER A 110 -25.83 8.94 17.06
N HIS A 111 -25.91 10.24 16.78
CA HIS A 111 -26.00 11.34 17.75
C HIS A 111 -24.99 11.20 18.87
N MET A 112 -23.84 11.78 18.60
CA MET A 112 -22.60 11.63 19.30
C MET A 112 -22.09 12.98 19.91
N LYS A 113 -21.88 13.13 21.23
CA LYS A 113 -21.25 14.31 21.85
C LYS A 113 -19.79 13.97 22.06
N LEU A 114 -18.89 14.91 21.97
CA LEU A 114 -17.54 14.70 22.48
C LEU A 114 -17.28 15.77 23.51
N PRO A 115 -16.57 15.49 24.61
CA PRO A 115 -15.91 16.56 25.32
C PRO A 115 -15.02 17.35 24.34
N ALA A 116 -15.01 18.67 24.45
CA ALA A 116 -14.16 19.54 23.62
C ALA A 116 -12.69 19.06 23.56
N SER A 117 -12.19 18.50 24.67
CA SER A 117 -10.83 17.98 24.83
C SER A 117 -10.43 16.86 23.87
N THR A 118 -11.36 16.27 23.12
CA THR A 118 -11.06 15.18 22.19
C THR A 118 -10.80 15.64 20.77
N VAL A 119 -11.05 16.92 20.47
CA VAL A 119 -10.65 17.52 19.20
C VAL A 119 -9.12 17.60 19.19
N LEU A 120 -8.49 16.96 18.20
CA LEU A 120 -7.06 17.11 17.98
C LEU A 120 -6.80 18.46 17.34
N GLY A 121 -6.28 19.40 18.13
CA GLY A 121 -5.97 20.76 17.70
C GLY A 121 -6.93 21.81 18.27
N SER A 122 -6.95 22.97 17.62
CA SER A 122 -7.78 24.12 18.01
C SER A 122 -9.25 23.89 17.63
N ILE A 123 -10.17 24.18 18.56
CA ILE A 123 -11.62 24.22 18.31
C ILE A 123 -12.02 25.56 17.69
N GLN A 124 -11.19 26.58 17.88
CA GLN A 124 -11.42 27.89 17.32
C GLN A 124 -11.38 27.81 15.80
N ARG A 125 -12.35 28.48 15.17
CA ARG A 125 -12.44 28.59 13.72
C ARG A 125 -11.16 29.23 13.19
N PRO A 126 -10.47 28.61 12.22
CA PRO A 126 -9.27 29.20 11.64
C PRO A 126 -9.64 30.48 10.87
N PRO A 127 -8.77 31.49 10.83
CA PRO A 127 -9.01 32.73 10.09
C PRO A 127 -9.09 32.48 8.57
N ASN A 128 -8.38 31.46 8.07
CA ASN A 128 -8.49 30.96 6.71
C ASN A 128 -8.89 29.48 6.75
N GLU A 129 -10.14 29.19 6.39
CA GLU A 129 -10.69 27.84 6.46
C GLU A 129 -9.99 26.85 5.53
N ARG A 130 -9.57 27.32 4.35
CA ARG A 130 -8.89 26.48 3.36
C ARG A 130 -7.52 26.05 3.88
N GLU A 131 -6.74 26.99 4.40
CA GLU A 131 -5.42 26.73 4.97
C GLU A 131 -5.51 25.86 6.23
N GLY A 132 -6.50 26.15 7.09
CA GLY A 132 -6.78 25.35 8.28
C GLY A 132 -7.12 23.90 7.93
N PHE A 133 -7.95 23.68 6.89
CA PHE A 133 -8.27 22.35 6.39
C PHE A 133 -7.02 21.60 5.89
N PHE A 134 -6.21 22.20 5.02
CA PHE A 134 -5.00 21.55 4.49
C PHE A 134 -3.95 21.28 5.58
N THR A 135 -3.89 22.13 6.60
CA THR A 135 -3.06 21.89 7.79
C THR A 135 -3.56 20.68 8.59
N ALA A 136 -4.88 20.57 8.80
CA ALA A 136 -5.47 19.43 9.50
C ALA A 136 -5.23 18.11 8.77
N ILE A 137 -5.24 18.11 7.43
CA ILE A 137 -5.03 16.91 6.61
C ILE A 137 -3.59 16.75 6.10
N HIS A 138 -2.60 17.48 6.63
CA HIS A 138 -1.23 17.47 6.10
C HIS A 138 -0.60 16.06 5.97
N ARG A 139 -1.01 15.12 6.83
CA ARG A 139 -0.58 13.71 6.80
C ARG A 139 -0.98 12.99 5.53
N VAL A 140 -2.04 13.43 4.84
CA VAL A 140 -2.45 12.87 3.55
C VAL A 140 -1.31 12.98 2.53
N ASN A 141 -0.55 14.08 2.53
CA ASN A 141 0.57 14.24 1.60
C ASN A 141 1.70 13.24 1.85
N VAL A 142 1.94 12.90 3.13
CA VAL A 142 2.86 11.82 3.50
C VAL A 142 2.32 10.49 2.99
N GLY A 143 1.03 10.23 3.18
CA GLY A 143 0.33 9.06 2.66
C GLY A 143 0.38 8.95 1.14
N THR A 144 0.25 10.06 0.41
CA THR A 144 0.34 10.14 -1.05
C THR A 144 1.68 9.59 -1.55
N LEU A 145 2.79 10.05 -0.95
CA LEU A 145 4.13 9.56 -1.30
C LEU A 145 4.30 8.09 -0.88
N ALA A 146 3.93 7.78 0.37
CA ALA A 146 4.19 6.48 0.97
C ALA A 146 3.41 5.34 0.27
N ALA A 147 2.15 5.59 -0.13
CA ALA A 147 1.35 4.65 -0.90
C ALA A 147 1.98 4.35 -2.28
N ALA A 148 2.59 5.34 -2.93
CA ALA A 148 3.25 5.16 -4.21
C ALA A 148 4.56 4.36 -4.09
N LEU A 149 5.31 4.52 -2.99
CA LEU A 149 6.56 3.78 -2.76
C LEU A 149 6.36 2.26 -2.72
N ILE A 150 5.20 1.79 -2.22
CA ILE A 150 4.84 0.36 -2.18
C ILE A 150 4.89 -0.23 -3.60
N LEU A 151 4.46 0.53 -4.61
CA LEU A 151 4.41 0.08 -6.00
C LEU A 151 5.78 -0.28 -6.56
N VAL A 152 6.85 0.41 -6.14
CA VAL A 152 8.22 0.09 -6.58
C VAL A 152 8.60 -1.32 -6.16
N THR A 153 8.33 -1.68 -4.91
CA THR A 153 8.64 -3.02 -4.39
C THR A 153 7.77 -4.10 -5.04
N ALA A 154 6.48 -3.80 -5.25
CA ALA A 154 5.55 -4.68 -5.94
C ALA A 154 5.97 -4.95 -7.39
N MET A 155 6.41 -3.92 -8.13
CA MET A 155 6.95 -4.08 -9.48
C MET A 155 8.20 -4.96 -9.50
N LYS A 156 9.15 -4.74 -8.58
CA LYS A 156 10.36 -5.59 -8.47
C LYS A 156 10.00 -7.06 -8.27
N ARG A 157 9.04 -7.34 -7.38
CA ARG A 157 8.52 -8.69 -7.15
C ARG A 157 7.88 -9.28 -8.41
N ALA A 158 7.00 -8.52 -9.08
CA ALA A 158 6.33 -8.98 -10.28
C ALA A 158 7.32 -9.31 -11.42
N VAL A 159 8.33 -8.46 -11.63
CA VAL A 159 9.39 -8.69 -12.63
C VAL A 159 10.18 -9.94 -12.30
N TYR A 160 10.56 -10.13 -11.03
CA TYR A 160 11.29 -11.32 -10.61
C TYR A 160 10.48 -12.60 -10.83
N VAL A 161 9.20 -12.60 -10.45
CA VAL A 161 8.30 -13.76 -10.62
C VAL A 161 8.11 -14.08 -12.10
N ALA A 162 7.77 -13.08 -12.93
CA ALA A 162 7.55 -13.29 -14.37
C ALA A 162 8.83 -13.70 -15.10
N GLY A 163 9.98 -13.10 -14.76
CA GLY A 163 11.28 -13.49 -15.31
C GLY A 163 11.64 -14.93 -14.94
N THR A 164 11.53 -15.28 -13.66
CA THR A 164 11.83 -16.64 -13.16
C THR A 164 10.91 -17.68 -13.78
N TYR A 165 9.60 -17.41 -13.88
CA TYR A 165 8.64 -18.25 -14.59
C TYR A 165 9.08 -18.46 -16.05
N SER A 166 9.45 -17.39 -16.74
CA SER A 166 9.82 -17.44 -18.15
C SER A 166 11.13 -18.19 -18.42
N TYR A 167 12.07 -18.17 -17.47
CA TYR A 167 13.29 -18.98 -17.53
C TYR A 167 13.02 -20.48 -17.34
N ARG A 168 12.02 -20.82 -16.53
CA ARG A 168 11.72 -22.22 -16.16
C ARG A 168 10.69 -22.88 -17.06
N ARG A 169 9.88 -22.10 -17.77
CA ARG A 169 8.86 -22.62 -18.69
C ARG A 169 9.49 -22.89 -20.05
N PHE A 170 9.44 -24.14 -20.48
CA PHE A 170 9.90 -24.58 -21.80
C PHE A 170 8.73 -24.86 -22.74
N ILE A 171 9.00 -24.67 -24.03
CA ILE A 171 8.17 -25.08 -25.17
C ILE A 171 9.08 -25.74 -26.21
N ALA A 172 8.52 -26.52 -27.13
CA ALA A 172 9.26 -26.99 -28.29
C ALA A 172 9.48 -25.83 -29.29
N ASP A 173 10.70 -25.71 -29.80
CA ASP A 173 11.03 -24.84 -30.94
C ASP A 173 10.56 -25.48 -32.27
N PRO A 174 10.68 -24.78 -33.42
CA PRO A 174 10.30 -25.35 -34.72
C PRO A 174 11.05 -26.63 -35.12
N GLN A 175 12.19 -26.92 -34.48
CA GLN A 175 12.98 -28.13 -34.67
C GLN A 175 12.64 -29.22 -33.64
N GLY A 176 11.67 -28.98 -32.75
CA GLY A 176 11.24 -29.90 -31.70
C GLY A 176 12.13 -29.92 -30.45
N LYS A 177 13.09 -28.99 -30.33
CA LYS A 177 13.98 -28.90 -29.17
C LYS A 177 13.38 -28.00 -28.08
N ASP A 178 13.60 -28.38 -26.83
CA ASP A 178 13.18 -27.57 -25.69
C ASP A 178 13.84 -26.18 -25.69
N MET A 179 13.00 -25.15 -25.62
CA MET A 179 13.38 -23.74 -25.58
C MET A 179 12.65 -23.04 -24.44
N ALA A 180 13.40 -22.36 -23.58
CA ALA A 180 12.82 -21.53 -22.53
C ALA A 180 12.07 -20.34 -23.15
N ILE A 181 10.85 -20.07 -22.69
CA ILE A 181 10.00 -19.04 -23.32
C ILE A 181 10.59 -17.64 -23.18
N ILE A 182 11.49 -17.38 -22.21
CA ILE A 182 12.19 -16.10 -22.09
C ILE A 182 13.03 -15.75 -23.32
N LEU A 183 13.41 -16.72 -24.16
CA LEU A 183 14.14 -16.45 -25.39
C LEU A 183 13.26 -15.81 -26.47
N LEU A 184 11.93 -15.91 -26.34
CA LEU A 184 10.98 -15.26 -27.24
C LEU A 184 10.94 -13.75 -27.00
N ARG A 185 11.05 -12.96 -28.08
CA ARG A 185 10.99 -11.49 -28.00
C ARG A 185 9.68 -10.96 -27.42
N THR A 186 8.57 -11.62 -27.73
CA THR A 186 7.25 -11.29 -27.17
C THR A 186 7.14 -11.60 -25.68
N GLN A 187 8.00 -12.46 -25.15
CA GLN A 187 8.05 -12.82 -23.73
C GLN A 187 9.02 -11.92 -22.96
N ASN A 188 10.26 -11.76 -23.43
CA ASN A 188 11.27 -11.01 -22.69
C ASN A 188 11.08 -9.49 -22.76
N ARG A 189 10.54 -8.94 -23.85
CA ARG A 189 10.46 -7.48 -24.02
C ARG A 189 9.69 -6.82 -22.87
N PRO A 190 8.46 -7.25 -22.49
CA PRO A 190 7.76 -6.65 -21.35
C PRO A 190 8.51 -6.79 -20.02
N ILE A 191 9.19 -7.92 -19.81
CA ILE A 191 9.97 -8.18 -18.59
C ILE A 191 11.17 -7.24 -18.49
N LEU A 192 11.90 -7.05 -19.59
CA LEU A 192 13.05 -6.15 -19.66
C LEU A 192 12.64 -4.68 -19.52
N HIS A 193 11.52 -4.28 -20.14
CA HIS A 193 10.98 -2.93 -19.96
C HIS A 193 10.58 -2.68 -18.50
N ALA A 194 9.89 -3.63 -17.87
CA ALA A 194 9.51 -3.51 -16.47
C ALA A 194 10.74 -3.48 -15.54
N LEU A 195 11.78 -4.27 -15.82
CA LEU A 195 13.04 -4.23 -15.10
C LEU A 195 13.71 -2.84 -15.20
N ALA A 196 13.79 -2.28 -16.41
CA ALA A 196 14.32 -0.94 -16.62
C ALA A 196 13.50 0.13 -15.89
N GLN A 197 12.17 0.05 -15.94
CA GLN A 197 11.28 0.95 -15.21
C GLN A 197 11.49 0.86 -13.70
N THR A 198 11.66 -0.35 -13.14
CA THR A 198 11.94 -0.49 -11.69
C THR A 198 13.24 0.15 -11.27
N ALA A 199 14.29 0.09 -12.09
CA ALA A 199 15.56 0.74 -11.79
C ALA A 199 15.42 2.28 -11.80
N VAL A 200 14.68 2.83 -12.77
CA VAL A 200 14.39 4.27 -12.82
C VAL A 200 13.53 4.70 -11.63
N PHE A 201 12.49 3.95 -11.28
CA PHE A 201 11.60 4.30 -10.18
C PHE A 201 12.23 4.17 -8.80
N GLU A 202 13.24 3.32 -8.63
CA GLU A 202 14.02 3.29 -7.40
C GLU A 202 14.82 4.58 -7.21
N ALA A 203 15.49 5.08 -8.26
CA ALA A 203 16.17 6.36 -8.20
C ALA A 203 15.17 7.53 -8.03
N TYR A 204 14.06 7.50 -8.75
CA TYR A 204 13.03 8.53 -8.65
C TYR A 204 12.33 8.55 -7.28
N ALA A 205 12.18 7.40 -6.63
CA ALA A 205 11.69 7.30 -5.26
C ALA A 205 12.61 8.04 -4.29
N GLN A 206 13.93 7.85 -4.40
CA GLN A 206 14.91 8.54 -3.56
C GLN A 206 14.86 10.07 -3.77
N ASP A 207 14.85 10.54 -5.02
CA ASP A 207 14.72 11.97 -5.34
C ASP A 207 13.39 12.54 -4.81
N SER A 208 12.28 11.81 -4.99
CA SER A 208 10.96 12.26 -4.52
C SER A 208 10.89 12.37 -2.99
N ILE A 209 11.49 11.43 -2.26
CA ILE A 209 11.60 11.49 -0.79
C ILE A 209 12.45 12.68 -0.37
N GLN A 210 13.61 12.89 -1.00
CA GLN A 210 14.48 14.02 -0.69
C GLN A 210 13.76 15.35 -0.88
N ARG A 211 13.11 15.56 -2.02
CA ARG A 211 12.32 16.77 -2.30
C ARG A 211 11.15 16.94 -1.34
N PHE A 212 10.47 15.86 -0.97
CA PHE A 212 9.36 15.93 -0.03
C PHE A 212 9.81 16.32 1.39
N CYS A 213 10.99 15.86 1.81
CA CYS A 213 11.55 16.14 3.13
C CYS A 213 12.36 17.45 3.20
N ASP A 214 12.69 18.08 2.08
CA ASP A 214 13.46 19.32 2.03
C ASP A 214 12.63 20.51 2.54
N GLU A 215 12.92 20.95 3.77
CA GLU A 215 12.25 22.09 4.41
C GLU A 215 12.61 23.44 3.79
N SER A 216 13.64 23.51 2.93
CA SER A 216 13.95 24.72 2.17
C SER A 216 12.96 24.97 1.02
N LEU A 217 12.23 23.93 0.61
CA LEU A 217 11.22 24.02 -0.44
C LEU A 217 9.86 24.45 0.13
N ILE A 218 9.14 25.27 -0.65
CA ILE A 218 7.77 25.63 -0.30
C ILE A 218 6.85 24.39 -0.26
N PRO A 219 5.83 24.35 0.63
CA PRO A 219 4.99 23.17 0.81
C PRO A 219 4.32 22.64 -0.48
N SER A 220 3.95 23.53 -1.40
CA SER A 220 3.35 23.15 -2.69
C SER A 220 4.30 22.34 -3.56
N VAL A 221 5.60 22.66 -3.57
CA VAL A 221 6.62 21.93 -4.34
C VAL A 221 6.86 20.56 -3.73
N ARG A 222 6.94 20.48 -2.39
CA ARG A 222 7.08 19.22 -1.64
C ARG A 222 5.91 18.28 -1.95
N ASN A 223 4.68 18.79 -1.85
CA ASN A 223 3.47 18.04 -2.19
C ASN A 223 3.44 17.67 -3.69
N GLY A 224 3.87 18.58 -4.57
CA GLY A 224 3.95 18.32 -6.01
C GLY A 224 4.87 17.15 -6.36
N ALA A 225 5.98 16.99 -5.64
CA ALA A 225 6.88 15.83 -5.79
C ALA A 225 6.14 14.51 -5.47
N ALA A 226 5.42 14.46 -4.34
CA ALA A 226 4.61 13.29 -3.97
C ALA A 226 3.51 12.97 -4.99
N VAL A 227 2.78 13.99 -5.45
CA VAL A 227 1.68 13.85 -6.42
C VAL A 227 2.20 13.36 -7.77
N THR A 228 3.27 13.95 -8.28
CA THR A 228 3.87 13.57 -9.57
C THR A 228 4.44 12.16 -9.52
N PHE A 229 5.10 11.82 -8.41
CA PHE A 229 5.60 10.46 -8.16
C PHE A 229 4.46 9.44 -8.16
N LYS A 230 3.39 9.69 -7.38
CA LYS A 230 2.21 8.83 -7.34
C LYS A 230 1.55 8.67 -8.71
N ALA A 231 1.34 9.76 -9.43
CA ALA A 231 0.69 9.75 -10.74
C ALA A 231 1.47 8.90 -11.75
N LEU A 232 2.79 9.07 -11.81
CA LEU A 232 3.64 8.32 -12.73
C LEU A 232 3.71 6.83 -12.37
N LEU A 233 3.92 6.52 -11.09
CA LEU A 233 4.01 5.12 -10.64
C LEU A 233 2.67 4.41 -10.78
N ALA A 234 1.54 5.05 -10.45
CA ALA A 234 0.24 4.41 -10.56
C ALA A 234 -0.05 4.00 -12.02
N LYS A 235 0.15 4.93 -12.97
CA LYS A 235 -0.06 4.67 -14.39
C LYS A 235 0.88 3.58 -14.93
N THR A 236 2.16 3.66 -14.61
CA THR A 236 3.17 2.76 -15.16
C THR A 236 3.08 1.36 -14.55
N SER A 237 2.84 1.28 -13.24
CA SER A 237 2.68 0.00 -12.53
C SER A 237 1.45 -0.77 -13.02
N GLN A 238 0.35 -0.07 -13.35
CA GLN A 238 -0.86 -0.71 -13.87
C GLN A 238 -0.59 -1.47 -15.17
N GLN A 239 0.14 -0.82 -16.09
CA GLN A 239 0.55 -1.45 -17.35
C GLN A 239 1.54 -2.58 -17.12
N CYS A 240 2.48 -2.40 -16.19
CA CYS A 240 3.48 -3.39 -15.82
C CYS A 240 2.83 -4.67 -15.29
N PHE A 241 1.98 -4.59 -14.26
CA PHE A 241 1.35 -5.76 -13.65
C PHE A 241 0.50 -6.55 -14.64
N SER A 242 -0.33 -5.86 -15.43
CA SER A 242 -1.16 -6.50 -16.43
C SER A 242 -0.30 -7.24 -17.48
N SER A 243 0.77 -6.60 -17.96
CA SER A 243 1.66 -7.22 -18.94
C SER A 243 2.41 -8.43 -18.37
N LEU A 244 2.98 -8.31 -17.17
CA LEU A 244 3.73 -9.39 -16.52
C LEU A 244 2.82 -10.56 -16.12
N SER A 245 1.61 -10.29 -15.66
CA SER A 245 0.60 -11.32 -15.38
C SER A 245 0.32 -12.14 -16.64
N ASN A 246 0.09 -11.47 -17.77
CA ASN A 246 -0.12 -12.11 -19.06
C ASN A 246 1.10 -12.89 -19.58
N ARG A 247 2.32 -12.55 -19.15
CA ARG A 247 3.53 -13.33 -19.46
C ARG A 247 3.65 -14.60 -18.63
N CYS A 248 2.95 -14.69 -17.50
CA CYS A 248 2.83 -15.92 -16.71
C CYS A 248 1.68 -16.84 -17.17
N GLY A 249 0.91 -16.45 -18.20
CA GLY A 249 -0.29 -17.19 -18.62
C GLY A 249 -1.30 -17.31 -17.48
N ALA A 250 -2.00 -18.45 -17.39
CA ALA A 250 -2.96 -18.69 -16.31
C ALA A 250 -2.32 -18.59 -14.91
N MET A 251 -1.02 -18.89 -14.77
CA MET A 251 -0.32 -18.75 -13.49
C MET A 251 -0.30 -17.30 -12.99
N GLY A 252 -0.33 -16.31 -13.88
CA GLY A 252 -0.36 -14.89 -13.50
C GLY A 252 -1.62 -14.47 -12.74
N LEU A 253 -2.71 -15.25 -12.89
CA LEU A 253 -4.00 -14.99 -12.26
C LEU A 253 -4.14 -15.60 -10.86
N TYR A 254 -3.19 -16.43 -10.43
CA TYR A 254 -3.20 -16.99 -9.08
C TYR A 254 -2.53 -16.05 -8.09
N GLU A 255 -3.23 -15.74 -7.00
CA GLU A 255 -2.76 -14.83 -5.95
C GLU A 255 -1.41 -15.24 -5.34
N ILE A 256 -1.08 -16.53 -5.32
CA ILE A 256 0.20 -17.04 -4.80
C ILE A 256 1.42 -16.48 -5.55
N ASN A 257 1.24 -16.03 -6.80
CA ASN A 257 2.30 -15.41 -7.60
C ASN A 257 2.37 -13.90 -7.38
N HIS A 258 1.45 -13.33 -6.61
CA HIS A 258 1.46 -11.95 -6.13
C HIS A 258 1.50 -10.85 -7.22
N ILE A 259 1.21 -11.18 -8.48
CA ILE A 259 1.13 -10.21 -9.59
C ILE A 259 -0.27 -9.60 -9.66
N ILE A 260 -1.31 -10.44 -9.81
CA ILE A 260 -2.69 -9.97 -9.87
C ILE A 260 -3.13 -9.26 -8.57
N GLU A 261 -2.61 -9.74 -7.43
CA GLU A 261 -2.81 -9.11 -6.13
C GLU A 261 -2.25 -7.68 -6.12
N ALA A 262 -1.00 -7.48 -6.56
CA ALA A 262 -0.39 -6.16 -6.67
C ALA A 262 -1.15 -5.23 -7.62
N GLU A 263 -1.72 -5.77 -8.70
CA GLU A 263 -2.56 -5.00 -9.63
C GLU A 263 -3.82 -4.46 -8.94
N LEU A 264 -4.44 -5.26 -8.09
CA LEU A 264 -5.63 -4.87 -7.35
C LEU A 264 -5.30 -3.88 -6.22
N GLU A 265 -4.22 -4.12 -5.49
CA GLU A 265 -3.71 -3.20 -4.44
C GLU A 265 -3.37 -1.82 -5.02
N LEU A 266 -2.75 -1.79 -6.21
CA LEU A 266 -2.46 -0.56 -6.93
C LEU A 266 -3.70 0.30 -7.16
N ARG A 267 -4.85 -0.31 -7.53
CA ARG A 267 -6.09 0.44 -7.72
C ARG A 267 -6.55 1.11 -6.43
N GLY A 268 -6.39 0.41 -5.30
CA GLY A 268 -6.62 0.99 -3.98
C GLY A 268 -5.67 2.15 -3.69
N ALA A 269 -4.37 1.98 -3.92
CA ALA A 269 -3.34 3.00 -3.69
C ALA A 269 -3.53 4.25 -4.58
N ALA A 270 -4.05 4.08 -5.80
CA ALA A 270 -4.34 5.18 -6.71
C ALA A 270 -5.47 6.10 -6.21
N ILE A 271 -6.38 5.57 -5.38
CA ILE A 271 -7.56 6.26 -4.84
C ILE A 271 -7.30 6.76 -3.41
N ALA A 272 -6.70 5.93 -2.57
CA ALA A 272 -6.39 6.25 -1.17
C ALA A 272 -5.41 7.42 -1.07
N GLU A 273 -5.45 8.18 0.02
CA GLU A 273 -4.55 9.34 0.24
C GLU A 273 -4.59 10.36 -0.92
N GLY A 274 -5.80 10.59 -1.43
CA GLY A 274 -6.10 11.48 -2.54
C GLY A 274 -6.13 10.75 -3.88
N ASP A 275 -7.26 10.83 -4.58
CA ASP A 275 -7.40 10.27 -5.91
C ASP A 275 -6.34 10.89 -6.85
N THR A 276 -5.64 10.03 -7.59
CA THR A 276 -4.49 10.43 -8.41
C THR A 276 -4.86 11.48 -9.46
N LEU A 277 -6.04 11.38 -10.07
CA LEU A 277 -6.51 12.35 -11.05
C LEU A 277 -6.89 13.67 -10.37
N ALA A 278 -7.65 13.60 -9.28
CA ALA A 278 -8.04 14.78 -8.50
C ALA A 278 -6.81 15.56 -7.99
N LEU A 279 -5.80 14.86 -7.47
CA LEU A 279 -4.53 15.43 -7.04
C LEU A 279 -3.78 16.09 -8.20
N SER A 280 -3.72 15.43 -9.36
CA SER A 280 -3.05 15.97 -10.55
C SER A 280 -3.73 17.26 -11.05
N ILE A 281 -5.07 17.28 -11.07
CA ILE A 281 -5.85 18.48 -11.43
C ILE A 281 -5.61 19.60 -10.43
N SER A 282 -5.68 19.30 -9.13
CA SER A 282 -5.48 20.27 -8.05
C SER A 282 -4.09 20.91 -8.14
N MET A 283 -3.05 20.11 -8.40
CA MET A 283 -1.69 20.58 -8.61
C MET A 283 -1.58 21.52 -9.82
N CYS A 284 -2.19 21.17 -10.96
CA CYS A 284 -2.18 22.03 -12.15
C CYS A 284 -2.93 23.35 -11.91
N MET A 285 -4.11 23.30 -11.27
CA MET A 285 -4.90 24.51 -11.01
C MET A 285 -4.27 25.42 -9.98
N ALA A 286 -3.61 24.87 -8.95
CA ALA A 286 -2.85 25.66 -7.98
C ALA A 286 -1.69 26.44 -8.62
N ASN A 287 -1.13 25.92 -9.72
CA ASN A 287 -0.05 26.57 -10.46
C ASN A 287 -0.55 27.50 -11.59
N LEU A 288 -1.80 27.35 -12.05
CA LEU A 288 -2.40 28.22 -13.07
C LEU A 288 -2.97 29.53 -12.52
N LEU A 289 -3.14 29.66 -11.20
CA LEU A 289 -3.56 30.91 -10.53
C LEU A 289 -2.36 31.83 -10.18
N ILE A 290 -1.19 31.59 -10.78
CA ILE A 290 0.06 32.36 -10.56
C ILE A 290 0.49 33.14 -11.84
N PHE A 291 -0.35 33.18 -12.89
CA PHE A 291 -0.15 34.05 -14.06
C PHE A 291 -1.32 35.01 -14.26
#